data_AF-A0A928E4J0-F1
#
_entry.id   AF-A0A928E4J0-F1
#
_cell.length_a   1.000
_cell.length_b   1.000
_cell.length_c   1.000
_cell.angle_alpha   90.00
_cell.angle_beta   90.00
_cell.angle_gamma   90.00
#
_symmetry.space_group_name_H-M   'P 1'
#
loop_
_entity.id
_entity.type
_entity.pdbx_description
1 polymer ?
#
loop_
_entity_poly.entity_id
_entity_poly.type
_entity_poly.pdbx_seq_one_letter_code
_entity_poly.pdbx_strand_id
1 'polypeptide(L)' 'MINTAIIVLIIKYMVAISIFIGIVCAPAWFARQTDKSKQDMCLVRLGSWLFGWSIVGWFYALVIGTKK' A
#
# COMPACT_ATOMS: atom_id res chain seq x y z
N MET A 1 0.15 22.37 -27.80
CA MET A 1 1.08 23.08 -26.89
C MET A 1 0.98 22.44 -25.51
N ILE A 2 2.08 21.95 -24.97
CA ILE A 2 2.15 21.55 -23.56
C ILE A 2 2.19 22.84 -22.74
N ASN A 3 1.17 23.06 -21.92
CA ASN A 3 1.06 24.22 -21.04
C ASN A 3 1.53 23.83 -19.63
N THR A 4 2.00 24.80 -18.84
CA THR A 4 2.44 24.59 -17.44
C THR A 4 1.35 23.93 -16.59
N ALA A 5 0.06 24.23 -16.86
CA ALA A 5 -1.07 23.58 -16.21
C ALA A 5 -1.11 22.05 -16.43
N ILE A 6 -0.76 21.57 -17.64
CA ILE A 6 -0.74 20.14 -17.97
C ILE A 6 0.41 19.44 -17.24
N ILE A 7 1.57 20.10 -17.16
CA ILE A 7 2.75 19.58 -16.46
C ILE A 7 2.45 19.40 -14.96
N VAL A 8 1.83 20.39 -14.32
CA VAL A 8 1.42 20.30 -12.91
C VAL A 8 0.41 19.18 -12.68
N LEU A 9 -0.53 18.97 -13.60
CA LEU A 9 -1.50 17.87 -13.56
C LEU A 9 -0.83 16.50 -13.60
N ILE A 10 0.15 16.31 -14.50
CA ILE A 10 0.91 15.06 -14.61
C ILE A 10 1.66 14.78 -13.31
N ILE A 11 2.34 15.78 -12.75
CA ILE A 11 3.08 15.64 -11.49
C ILE A 11 2.13 15.26 -10.34
N LYS A 12 0.96 15.90 -10.25
CA LYS A 12 -0.06 15.57 -9.24
C LYS A 12 -0.46 14.10 -9.30
N TYR A 13 -0.75 13.57 -10.49
CA TYR A 13 -1.14 12.18 -10.65
C TYR A 13 0.01 11.21 -10.39
N MET A 14 1.24 11.54 -10.81
CA MET A 14 2.43 10.74 -10.51
C MET A 14 2.65 10.60 -8.99
N VAL A 15 2.50 11.69 -8.24
CA VAL A 15 2.62 11.68 -6.77
C VAL A 15 1.46 10.91 -6.13
N ALA A 16 0.24 11.06 -6.62
CA ALA A 16 -0.90 10.30 -6.12
C ALA A 16 -0.71 8.78 -6.31
N ILE A 17 -0.18 8.37 -7.46
CA ILE A 17 0.09 6.96 -7.77
C ILE A 17 1.20 6.40 -6.86
N SER A 18 2.28 7.15 -6.63
CA SER A 18 3.36 6.68 -5.76
C SER A 18 2.92 6.54 -4.30
N ILE A 19 2.10 7.46 -3.79
CA ILE A 19 1.47 7.34 -2.47
C ILE A 19 0.56 6.11 -2.41
N PHE A 20 -0.28 5.91 -3.42
CA PHE A 20 -1.19 4.77 -3.49
C PHE A 20 -0.44 3.44 -3.48
N ILE A 21 0.63 3.31 -4.26
CA ILE A 21 1.49 2.13 -4.26
C ILE A 21 2.12 1.93 -2.87
N GLY A 22 2.58 3.00 -2.24
CA GLY A 22 3.12 2.96 -0.88
C GLY A 22 2.13 2.40 0.14
N ILE A 23 0.88 2.88 0.11
CA ILE A 23 -0.20 2.42 0.99
C ILE A 23 -0.48 0.93 0.75
N VAL A 24 -0.60 0.49 -0.50
CA VAL A 24 -0.92 -0.91 -0.83
C VAL A 24 0.23 -1.87 -0.46
N CYS A 25 1.48 -1.42 -0.61
CA CYS A 25 2.66 -2.25 -0.33
C CYS A 25 3.11 -2.23 1.13
N ALA A 26 2.68 -1.24 1.93
CA ALA A 26 3.12 -1.08 3.32
C ALA A 26 2.90 -2.34 4.18
N PRO A 27 1.73 -3.01 4.19
CA PRO A 27 1.49 -4.16 5.07
C PRO A 27 2.38 -5.36 4.72
N ALA A 28 2.62 -5.59 3.43
CA ALA A 28 3.52 -6.65 2.97
C ALA A 28 4.99 -6.35 3.33
N TRP A 29 5.40 -5.07 3.29
CA TRP A 29 6.72 -4.65 3.72
C TRP A 29 6.92 -4.84 5.23
N PHE A 30 5.92 -4.49 6.05
CA PHE A 30 5.96 -4.73 7.50
C PHE A 30 5.96 -6.22 7.85
N ALA A 31 5.16 -7.04 7.16
CA ALA A 31 5.20 -8.50 7.34
C ALA A 31 6.60 -9.08 7.06
N ARG A 32 7.33 -8.49 6.10
CA ARG A 32 8.73 -8.85 5.82
C ARG A 32 9.70 -8.45 6.93
N GLN A 33 9.52 -7.28 7.53
CA GLN A 33 10.36 -6.82 8.65
C GLN A 33 10.12 -7.62 9.94
N THR A 34 8.96 -8.24 10.06
CA THR A 34 8.55 -8.97 11.27
C THR A 34 8.86 -10.48 11.19
N ASP A 35 9.64 -10.93 10.19
CA ASP A 35 10.04 -12.33 9.96
C ASP A 35 8.85 -13.31 9.87
N LYS A 36 7.71 -12.85 9.37
CA LYS A 36 6.54 -13.71 9.14
C LYS A 36 6.82 -14.78 8.09
N SER A 37 6.16 -15.93 8.21
CA SER A 37 6.27 -17.00 7.22
C SER A 37 5.81 -16.53 5.83
N LYS A 38 6.30 -17.17 4.75
CA LYS A 38 5.91 -16.81 3.37
C LYS A 38 4.39 -16.88 3.14
N GLN A 39 3.69 -17.77 3.85
CA GLN A 39 2.24 -17.92 3.77
C GLN A 39 1.53 -16.74 4.45
N ASP A 40 2.00 -16.33 5.63
CA ASP A 40 1.47 -15.16 6.34
C ASP A 40 1.68 -13.87 5.57
N MET A 41 2.85 -13.70 4.92
CA MET A 41 3.08 -12.55 4.04
C MET A 41 2.10 -12.50 2.87
N CYS A 42 1.74 -13.66 2.29
CA CYS A 42 0.78 -13.74 1.19
C CYS A 42 -0.64 -13.39 1.67
N LEU A 43 -1.03 -13.87 2.86
CA LEU A 43 -2.31 -13.53 3.49
C LEU A 43 -2.42 -12.05 3.84
N VAL A 44 -1.34 -11.44 4.35
CA VAL A 44 -1.31 -9.99 4.63
C VAL A 44 -1.40 -9.19 3.33
N ARG A 45 -0.77 -9.66 2.24
CA ARG A 45 -0.85 -9.01 0.92
C ARG A 45 -2.24 -9.11 0.31
N LEU A 46 -2.84 -10.31 0.33
CA LEU A 46 -4.21 -10.55 -0.14
C LEU A 46 -5.23 -9.80 0.70
N GLY A 47 -5.06 -9.80 2.03
CA GLY A 47 -5.88 -9.03 2.97
C GLY A 47 -5.77 -7.53 2.73
N SER A 48 -4.55 -7.02 2.50
CA SER A 48 -4.35 -5.61 2.12
C SER A 48 -4.94 -5.27 0.75
N TRP A 49 -5.07 -6.22 -0.17
CA TRP A 49 -5.67 -5.97 -1.48
C TRP A 49 -7.19 -6.03 -1.45
N LEU A 50 -7.76 -6.99 -0.71
CA LEU A 50 -9.20 -7.17 -0.58
C LEU A 50 -9.81 -6.12 0.36
N PHE A 51 -9.12 -5.80 1.45
CA PHE A 51 -9.62 -4.92 2.49
C PHE A 51 -8.93 -3.56 2.53
N GLY A 52 -7.80 -3.35 1.84
CA GLY A 52 -7.09 -2.06 1.83
C GLY A 52 -7.81 -0.92 1.10
N TRP A 53 -8.87 -1.23 0.34
CA TRP A 53 -9.83 -0.24 -0.16
C TRP A 53 -10.67 0.39 0.95
N SER A 54 -10.80 -0.29 2.09
CA SER A 54 -11.38 0.25 3.30
C SER A 54 -10.26 0.62 4.29
N ILE A 55 -10.27 1.85 4.80
CA ILE A 55 -9.27 2.32 5.79
C ILE A 55 -9.17 1.33 6.96
N VAL A 56 -10.31 0.82 7.43
CA VAL A 56 -10.39 -0.16 8.52
C VAL A 56 -9.68 -1.48 8.18
N GLY A 57 -9.91 -1.98 6.98
CA GLY A 57 -9.28 -3.20 6.48
C GLY A 57 -7.78 -3.08 6.25
N TRP A 58 -7.32 -1.90 5.83
CA TRP A 58 -5.90 -1.58 5.73
C TRP A 58 -5.21 -1.59 7.10
N PHE A 59 -5.80 -0.94 8.11
CA PHE A 59 -5.28 -0.94 9.48
C PHE A 59 -5.24 -2.36 10.07
N TYR A 60 -6.27 -3.17 9.80
CA TYR A 60 -6.28 -4.57 10.22
C TYR A 60 -5.13 -5.38 9.59
N ALA A 61 -4.89 -5.22 8.29
CA ALA A 61 -3.78 -5.88 7.58
C ALA A 61 -2.40 -5.43 8.12
N LEU A 62 -2.25 -4.14 8.47
CA LEU A 62 -1.05 -3.63 9.14
C LEU A 62 -0.85 -4.25 10.52
N VAL A 63 -1.89 -4.32 11.34
CA VAL A 63 -1.81 -4.91 12.68
C VAL A 63 -1.38 -6.38 12.59
N ILE A 64 -1.94 -7.15 11.67
CA ILE A 64 -1.52 -8.55 11.46
C ILE A 64 -0.08 -8.63 10.94
N GLY A 65 0.29 -7.77 9.98
CA GLY A 65 1.63 -7.72 9.42
C GLY A 65 2.71 -7.31 10.42
N THR A 66 2.35 -6.60 11.49
CA THR A 66 3.28 -6.10 12.53
C THR A 66 3.24 -6.92 13.82
N LYS A 67 2.18 -7.69 14.07
CA LYS A 67 2.12 -8.60 15.22
C LYS A 67 3.06 -9.77 14.99
N LYS A 68 4.05 -9.97 15.86
CA LYS A 68 4.87 -11.20 15.89
C LYS A 68 3.98 -12.43 16.08
#